data_AF-A0A354LYU4-F1
#
_entry.id   AF-A0A354LYU4-F1
#
_cell.length_a   1.000
_cell.length_b   1.000
_cell.length_c   1.000
_cell.angle_alpha   90.00
_cell.angle_beta   90.00
_cell.angle_gamma   90.00
#
_symmetry.space_group_name_H-M   'P 1'
#
loop_
_entity.id
_entity.type
_entity.pdbx_description
1 polymer ?
#
loop_
_entity_poly.entity_id
_entity_poly.type
_entity_poly.pdbx_seq_one_letter_code
_entity_poly.pdbx_strand_id
1 'polypeptide(L)'
;IDGHLFFEVTEEGIPLRKRRYVFSECFAAIAMSEYAIASGDKNYATKALEMFKRILKFLSTPGFLEPKYLPTLQSRGHSITMILINTASRIREVIEDPV
;
A
#
# COMPACT_ATOMS: atom_id res chain seq x y z
N ILE A 1 9.41 13.72 0.34
CA ILE A 1 8.71 12.85 -0.63
C ILE A 1 7.36 12.47 0.00
N ASP A 2 6.28 12.49 -0.77
CA ASP A 2 4.88 12.30 -0.34
C ASP A 2 4.55 10.93 0.29
N GLY A 3 5.46 9.96 0.22
CA GLY A 3 5.27 8.60 0.74
C GLY A 3 4.47 7.68 -0.17
N HIS A 4 4.06 8.16 -1.34
CA HIS A 4 3.41 7.38 -2.39
C HIS A 4 4.48 6.77 -3.30
N LEU A 5 4.53 5.44 -3.34
CA LEU A 5 5.55 4.67 -4.01
C LEU A 5 5.41 4.78 -5.53
N PHE A 6 6.55 4.64 -6.19
CA PHE A 6 6.58 4.49 -7.63
C PHE A 6 6.17 3.07 -8.02
N PHE A 7 5.45 2.97 -9.13
CA PHE A 7 5.06 1.70 -9.73
C PHE A 7 6.25 1.04 -10.43
N GLU A 8 7.13 1.84 -11.04
CA GLU A 8 8.32 1.38 -11.75
C GLU A 8 9.50 2.31 -11.42
N VAL A 9 10.68 1.70 -11.38
CA VAL A 9 11.98 2.33 -11.19
C VAL A 9 12.99 1.69 -12.16
N THR A 10 14.12 2.36 -12.42
CA THR A 10 15.25 1.75 -13.13
C THR A 10 15.95 0.70 -12.24
N GLU A 11 16.93 0.00 -12.80
CA GLU A 11 17.79 -0.94 -12.05
C GLU A 11 18.43 -0.29 -10.80
N GLU A 12 18.85 0.97 -10.92
CA GLU A 12 19.47 1.75 -9.83
C GLU A 12 18.44 2.36 -8.87
N GLY A 13 17.15 2.07 -9.05
CA GLY A 13 16.07 2.61 -8.23
C GLY A 13 15.62 4.03 -8.61
N ILE A 14 15.99 4.52 -9.79
CA ILE A 14 15.58 5.86 -10.24
C ILE A 14 14.09 5.83 -10.61
N PRO A 15 13.26 6.74 -10.06
CA PRO A 15 11.82 6.72 -10.30
C PRO A 15 11.40 6.92 -11.76
N LEU A 16 10.55 6.04 -12.29
CA LEU A 16 10.04 6.14 -13.68
C LEU A 16 8.57 6.53 -13.74
N ARG A 17 7.70 5.89 -12.95
CA ARG A 17 6.25 6.08 -13.08
C ARG A 17 5.51 5.91 -11.76
N LYS A 18 4.63 6.86 -11.42
CA LYS A 18 3.59 6.69 -10.39
C LYS A 18 2.27 6.28 -11.03
N ARG A 19 1.42 5.60 -10.27
CA ARG A 19 0.05 5.24 -10.68
C ARG A 19 -0.97 5.82 -9.72
N ARG A 20 -2.19 6.04 -10.18
CA ARG A 20 -3.31 6.62 -9.41
C ARG A 20 -3.89 5.71 -8.28
N TYR A 21 -3.17 4.66 -7.88
CA TYR A 21 -3.63 3.70 -6.88
C TYR A 21 -2.51 3.37 -5.90
N VAL A 22 -2.87 2.61 -4.86
CA VAL A 22 -2.01 2.23 -3.73
C VAL A 22 -1.48 0.79 -3.82
N PHE A 23 -1.51 0.18 -5.01
CA PHE A 23 -1.17 -1.24 -5.15
C PHE A 23 0.30 -1.53 -4.84
N SER A 24 1.22 -0.65 -5.24
CA SER A 24 2.64 -0.81 -4.92
C SER A 24 2.89 -0.84 -3.42
N GLU A 25 2.22 0.04 -2.68
CA GLU A 25 2.26 0.11 -1.21
C GLU A 25 1.68 -1.15 -0.59
N CYS A 26 0.55 -1.66 -1.08
CA CYS A 26 -0.05 -2.88 -0.55
C CYS A 26 0.91 -4.07 -0.68
N PHE A 27 1.52 -4.26 -1.85
CA PHE A 27 2.49 -5.34 -2.04
C PHE A 27 3.79 -5.10 -1.26
N ALA A 28 4.23 -3.85 -1.10
CA ALA A 28 5.36 -3.52 -0.24
C ALA A 28 5.07 -3.86 1.23
N ALA A 29 3.88 -3.54 1.73
CA ALA A 29 3.48 -3.89 3.10
C ALA A 29 3.41 -5.41 3.31
N ILE A 30 2.83 -6.15 2.36
CA ILE A 30 2.85 -7.63 2.39
C ILE A 30 4.29 -8.15 2.42
N ALA A 31 5.17 -7.65 1.55
CA ALA A 31 6.56 -8.08 1.51
C ALA A 31 7.30 -7.77 2.83
N MET A 32 7.02 -6.63 3.46
CA MET A 32 7.57 -6.30 4.78
C MET A 32 7.07 -7.27 5.85
N SER A 33 5.79 -7.67 5.83
CA SER A 33 5.26 -8.69 6.73
C SER A 33 5.97 -10.03 6.54
N GLU A 34 6.05 -10.54 5.32
CA GLU A 34 6.73 -11.81 5.02
C GLU A 34 8.20 -11.77 5.40
N TYR A 35 8.88 -10.64 5.14
CA TYR A 35 10.27 -10.46 5.53
C TYR A 35 10.46 -10.48 7.05
N ALA A 36 9.55 -9.89 7.82
CA ALA A 36 9.61 -9.92 9.29
C ALA A 36 9.50 -11.36 9.83
N ILE A 37 8.71 -12.23 9.18
CA ILE A 37 8.63 -13.66 9.51
C ILE A 37 9.94 -14.36 9.14
N ALA A 38 10.37 -14.21 7.88
CA ALA A 38 11.51 -14.95 7.34
C ALA A 38 12.85 -14.59 8.01
N SER A 39 13.05 -13.31 8.33
CA SER A 39 14.29 -12.81 8.92
C SER A 39 14.29 -12.78 10.46
N GLY A 40 13.11 -12.75 11.08
CA GLY A 40 12.93 -12.45 12.50
C GLY A 40 13.08 -10.96 12.86
N ASP A 41 13.40 -10.08 11.91
CA ASP A 41 13.52 -8.64 12.16
C ASP A 41 12.14 -7.97 12.33
N LYS A 42 11.76 -7.75 13.59
CA LYS A 42 10.48 -7.15 13.96
C LYS A 42 10.31 -5.70 13.50
N ASN A 43 11.38 -4.99 13.13
CA ASN A 43 11.25 -3.64 12.59
C ASN A 43 10.42 -3.62 11.30
N TYR A 44 10.46 -4.71 10.52
CA TYR A 44 9.67 -4.81 9.29
C TYR A 44 8.18 -5.01 9.54
N ALA A 45 7.79 -5.61 10.67
CA ALA A 45 6.38 -5.68 11.06
C ALA A 45 5.81 -4.27 11.33
N THR A 46 6.59 -3.41 12.02
CA THR A 46 6.24 -2.01 12.23
C THR A 46 6.18 -1.24 10.92
N LYS A 47 7.17 -1.40 10.02
CA LYS A 47 7.16 -0.77 8.69
C LYS A 47 5.92 -1.17 7.86
N ALA A 48 5.52 -2.44 7.91
CA ALA A 48 4.34 -2.94 7.21
C ALA A 48 3.06 -2.24 7.72
N LEU A 49 2.90 -2.14 9.05
CA LEU A 49 1.78 -1.45 9.69
C LEU A 49 1.76 0.05 9.39
N GLU A 50 2.92 0.72 9.43
CA GLU A 50 3.02 2.13 9.07
C GLU A 50 2.65 2.38 7.61
N MET A 51 3.10 1.50 6.70
CA MET A 51 2.71 1.55 5.29
C MET A 51 1.20 1.38 5.14
N PHE A 52 0.60 0.44 5.87
CA PHE A 52 -0.86 0.24 5.85
C PHE A 52 -1.64 1.47 6.33
N LYS A 53 -1.22 2.08 7.44
CA LYS A 53 -1.81 3.34 7.93
C LYS A 53 -1.68 4.46 6.89
N ARG A 54 -0.57 4.54 6.15
CA ARG A 54 -0.40 5.48 5.03
C ARG A 54 -1.33 5.17 3.87
N ILE A 55 -1.49 3.91 3.48
CA ILE A 55 -2.43 3.47 2.43
C ILE A 55 -3.85 3.95 2.77
N LEU A 56 -4.31 3.71 4.00
CA LEU A 56 -5.62 4.14 4.47
C LEU A 56 -5.76 5.67 4.43
N LYS A 57 -4.70 6.41 4.79
CA LYS A 57 -4.66 7.87 4.68
C LYS A 57 -4.76 8.33 3.22
N PHE A 58 -4.04 7.71 2.28
CA PHE A 58 -4.09 8.06 0.86
C PHE A 58 -5.50 7.85 0.28
N LEU A 59 -6.15 6.74 0.64
CA LEU A 59 -7.50 6.41 0.18
C LEU A 59 -8.58 7.33 0.78
N SER A 60 -8.38 7.81 2.01
CA SER A 60 -9.34 8.70 2.69
C SER A 60 -9.13 10.18 2.42
N THR A 61 -7.96 10.57 1.86
CA THR A 61 -7.66 11.96 1.52
C THR A 61 -8.26 12.34 0.16
N PRO A 62 -9.26 13.23 0.10
CA PRO A 62 -9.86 13.65 -1.17
C PRO A 62 -8.81 14.27 -2.11
N GLY A 63 -8.80 13.86 -3.38
CA GLY A 63 -7.90 14.40 -4.40
C GLY A 63 -6.46 13.89 -4.35
N PHE A 64 -6.09 13.04 -3.38
CA PHE A 64 -4.74 12.45 -3.38
C PHE A 64 -4.54 11.44 -4.51
N LEU A 65 -5.56 10.62 -4.77
CA LEU A 65 -5.59 9.65 -5.86
C LEU A 65 -6.54 10.12 -6.96
N GLU A 66 -5.99 10.32 -8.15
CA GLU A 66 -6.79 10.70 -9.31
C GLU A 66 -7.84 9.64 -9.66
N PRO A 67 -9.09 10.04 -9.95
CA PRO A 67 -10.12 9.11 -10.42
C PRO A 67 -9.72 8.35 -11.68
N LYS A 68 -10.24 7.12 -11.84
CA LYS A 68 -10.06 6.34 -13.08
C LYS A 68 -10.77 6.95 -14.28
N TYR A 69 -11.94 7.55 -14.06
CA TYR A 69 -12.78 8.11 -15.09
C TYR A 69 -13.09 9.57 -14.78
N LEU A 70 -13.44 10.33 -15.81
CA LEU A 70 -13.93 11.70 -15.67
C LEU A 70 -15.24 11.73 -14.85
N PRO A 71 -15.64 12.90 -14.31
CA PRO A 71 -16.82 13.02 -13.46
C PRO A 71 -18.13 12.50 -14.07
N THR A 72 -18.19 12.39 -15.40
CA THR A 72 -19.31 11.82 -16.16
C THR A 72 -19.58 10.33 -15.86
N LEU A 73 -18.61 9.59 -15.34
CA LEU A 73 -18.78 8.19 -14.92
C LEU A 73 -18.29 7.96 -13.49
N GLN A 74 -19.24 7.85 -12.56
CA GLN A 74 -18.97 7.45 -11.18
C GLN A 74 -18.97 5.92 -11.07
N SER A 75 -17.85 5.35 -10.62
CA SER A 75 -17.73 3.90 -10.42
C SER A 75 -16.90 3.58 -9.19
N ARG A 76 -17.16 2.42 -8.57
CA ARG A 76 -16.38 1.90 -7.46
C ARG A 76 -15.84 0.52 -7.83
N GLY A 77 -14.52 0.38 -7.81
CA GLY A 77 -13.85 -0.89 -8.10
C GLY A 77 -13.69 -1.74 -6.84
N HIS A 78 -13.97 -3.04 -6.95
CA HIS A 78 -13.80 -4.00 -5.84
C HIS A 78 -12.34 -4.32 -5.52
N SER A 79 -11.41 -3.99 -6.42
CA SER A 79 -9.98 -4.30 -6.27
C SER A 79 -9.36 -3.71 -5.01
N ILE A 80 -9.80 -2.51 -4.58
CA ILE A 80 -9.29 -1.86 -3.36
C ILE A 80 -9.70 -2.66 -2.13
N THR A 81 -10.98 -3.03 -2.01
CA THR A 81 -11.45 -3.86 -0.90
C THR A 81 -10.72 -5.20 -0.84
N MET A 82 -10.57 -5.87 -1.99
CA MET A 82 -9.89 -7.17 -2.07
C MET A 82 -8.43 -7.08 -1.61
N ILE A 83 -7.66 -6.11 -2.12
CA ILE A 83 -6.24 -6.01 -1.78
C ILE A 83 -6.04 -5.56 -0.33
N LEU A 84 -6.89 -4.67 0.20
CA LEU A 84 -6.77 -4.20 1.58
C LEU A 84 -7.01 -5.34 2.58
N ILE A 85 -8.04 -6.17 2.35
CA ILE A 85 -8.30 -7.34 3.20
C ILE A 85 -7.10 -8.30 3.18
N ASN A 86 -6.55 -8.58 1.99
CA ASN A 86 -5.37 -9.45 1.90
C ASN A 86 -4.14 -8.84 2.61
N THR A 87 -3.91 -7.53 2.43
CA THR A 87 -2.78 -6.82 3.05
C THR A 87 -2.89 -6.83 4.57
N ALA A 88 -4.06 -6.46 5.11
CA ALA A 88 -4.33 -6.50 6.56
C ALA A 88 -4.17 -7.92 7.11
N SER A 89 -4.63 -8.94 6.37
CA SER A 89 -4.49 -10.34 6.77
C SER A 89 -3.04 -10.80 6.89
N ARG A 90 -2.10 -10.27 6.10
CA ARG A 90 -0.67 -10.59 6.24
C ARG A 90 -0.02 -9.79 7.37
N ILE A 91 -0.41 -8.53 7.55
CA ILE A 91 0.14 -7.68 8.61
C ILE A 91 -0.21 -8.22 10.00
N ARG A 92 -1.46 -8.67 10.20
CA ARG A 92 -1.90 -9.20 11.50
C ARG A 92 -1.17 -10.48 11.94
N GLU A 93 -0.51 -11.18 11.01
CA GLU A 93 0.30 -12.37 11.34
C GLU A 93 1.63 -11.98 12.01
N VAL A 94 2.06 -10.72 11.87
CA VAL A 94 3.37 -10.26 12.36
C VAL A 94 3.30 -9.19 13.44
N ILE A 95 2.17 -8.50 13.57
CA ILE A 95 1.93 -7.47 14.59
C ILE A 95 0.45 -7.37 14.93
N GLU A 96 0.16 -7.27 16.24
CA GLU A 96 -1.19 -6.98 16.73
C GLU A 96 -1.40 -5.47 16.79
N ASP A 97 -2.38 -4.97 16.02
CA ASP A 97 -2.84 -3.59 16.06
C ASP A 97 -4.36 -3.60 15.79
N PRO A 98 -5.14 -2.71 16.43
CA PRO A 98 -6.59 -2.66 16.23
C PRO A 98 -7.03 -2.10 14.86
N VAL A 99 -6.13 -1.49 14.09
CA VAL A 99 -6.39 -0.94 12.74
C VAL A 99 -6.60 -2.04 11.70
#